data_AF-A0A9E0NU25-F1
#
_entry.id   AF-A0A9E0NU25-F1
#
_cell.length_a   1.000
_cell.length_b   1.000
_cell.length_c   1.000
_cell.angle_alpha   90.00
_cell.angle_beta   90.00
_cell.angle_gamma   90.00
#
_symmetry.space_group_name_H-M   'P 1'
#
loop_
_entity.id
_entity.type
_entity.pdbx_description
1 polymer ?
#
loop_
_entity_poly.entity_id
_entity_poly.type
_entity_poly.pdbx_seq_one_letter_code
_entity_poly.pdbx_strand_id
1 'polypeptide(L)'
;MSGKIVLVTGGARSGKSTFAEKYVAKVGKNITYIATAQVFDEEMRYRVGLHKSRRPSNWKCIEAPYLAEFAIENSAKSSDIILFDCLTLYVTNLLLSENAPASIKERYHYVKEAVERIIEVSKKTGTNIVFVTNEVGMSIVPENNLAREFRDLAGIANQMIAAIADEVFLVISGIPVELNKIKNNIIVGE
;
A
#
# COMPACT_ATOMS: atom_id res chain seq x y z
N MET A 1 -13.89 16.68 -9.09
CA MET A 1 -13.22 15.63 -9.89
C MET A 1 -12.77 14.56 -8.92
N SER A 2 -12.98 13.27 -9.21
CA SER A 2 -12.44 12.19 -8.38
C SER A 2 -10.93 12.14 -8.55
N GLY A 3 -10.20 12.06 -7.45
CA GLY A 3 -8.75 11.87 -7.45
C GLY A 3 -8.39 10.50 -7.97
N LYS A 4 -7.19 10.39 -8.53
CA LYS A 4 -6.69 9.15 -9.13
C LYS A 4 -6.14 8.22 -8.06
N ILE A 5 -6.51 6.95 -8.11
CA ILE A 5 -5.95 5.90 -7.26
C ILE A 5 -4.99 5.04 -8.07
N VAL A 6 -3.77 4.89 -7.57
CA VAL A 6 -2.71 4.12 -8.21
C VAL A 6 -2.23 3.05 -7.25
N LEU A 7 -2.05 1.82 -7.74
CA LEU A 7 -1.41 0.74 -7.00
C LEU A 7 -0.04 0.45 -7.59
N VAL A 8 0.98 0.41 -6.73
CA VAL A 8 2.33 -0.03 -7.09
C VAL A 8 2.65 -1.29 -6.29
N THR A 9 2.75 -2.42 -6.98
CA THR A 9 3.08 -3.73 -6.40
C THR A 9 4.42 -4.26 -6.93
N GLY A 10 4.95 -5.28 -6.26
CA GLY A 10 6.15 -5.99 -6.67
C GLY A 10 6.85 -6.70 -5.51
N GLY A 11 7.83 -7.53 -5.83
CA GLY A 11 8.59 -8.28 -4.83
C GLY A 11 9.38 -7.39 -3.85
N ALA A 12 9.97 -8.03 -2.83
CA ALA A 12 10.94 -7.36 -1.98
C ALA A 12 12.14 -6.90 -2.83
N ARG A 13 12.65 -5.69 -2.55
CA ARG A 13 13.79 -5.09 -3.28
C ARG A 13 13.61 -4.96 -4.81
N SER A 14 12.37 -5.03 -5.32
CA SER A 14 12.11 -4.87 -6.76
C SER A 14 12.24 -3.43 -7.28
N GLY A 15 12.49 -2.45 -6.42
CA GLY A 15 12.55 -1.02 -6.80
C GLY A 15 11.21 -0.28 -6.74
N LYS A 16 10.12 -0.93 -6.30
CA LYS A 16 8.77 -0.36 -6.28
C LYS A 16 8.62 0.96 -5.49
N SER A 17 9.23 1.09 -4.31
CA SER A 17 9.15 2.34 -3.55
C SER A 17 9.86 3.49 -4.27
N THR A 18 11.01 3.23 -4.90
CA THR A 18 11.71 4.23 -5.72
C THR A 18 10.88 4.66 -6.93
N PHE A 19 10.19 3.72 -7.59
CA PHE A 19 9.26 4.06 -8.64
C PHE A 19 8.07 4.89 -8.12
N ALA A 20 7.44 4.49 -7.03
CA ALA A 20 6.32 5.20 -6.43
C ALA A 20 6.70 6.62 -5.98
N GLU A 21 7.86 6.79 -5.35
CA GLU A 21 8.44 8.08 -4.96
C GLU A 21 8.62 9.00 -6.19
N LYS A 22 9.19 8.48 -7.29
CA LYS A 22 9.33 9.24 -8.55
C LYS A 22 8.00 9.56 -9.20
N TYR A 23 7.03 8.65 -9.13
CA TYR A 23 5.69 8.84 -9.69
C TYR A 23 4.99 10.00 -8.98
N VAL A 24 4.95 10.01 -7.64
CA VAL A 24 4.28 11.10 -6.90
C VAL A 24 5.00 12.43 -7.06
N ALA A 25 6.34 12.43 -7.10
CA ALA A 25 7.14 13.64 -7.34
C ALA A 25 6.87 14.29 -8.70
N LYS A 26 6.51 13.47 -9.71
CA LYS A 26 6.19 13.96 -11.05
C LYS A 26 4.78 14.54 -11.15
N VAL A 27 3.83 13.99 -10.37
CA VAL A 27 2.40 14.29 -10.51
C VAL A 27 1.91 15.36 -9.53
N GLY A 28 2.47 15.45 -8.33
CA GLY A 28 2.02 16.40 -7.30
C GLY A 28 3.11 17.35 -6.81
N LYS A 29 2.71 18.47 -6.18
CA LYS A 29 3.62 19.43 -5.55
C LYS A 29 3.59 19.29 -4.02
N ASN A 30 2.40 19.21 -3.45
CA ASN A 30 2.17 19.01 -2.03
C ASN A 30 1.96 17.51 -1.74
N ILE A 31 3.03 16.85 -1.29
CA ILE A 31 3.07 15.40 -1.13
C ILE A 31 3.04 15.05 0.37
N THR A 32 2.09 14.21 0.75
CA THR A 32 2.09 13.57 2.07
C THR A 32 2.41 12.09 1.94
N TYR A 33 3.46 11.66 2.65
CA TYR A 33 3.84 10.27 2.83
C TYR A 33 3.18 9.71 4.08
N ILE A 34 2.37 8.67 3.93
CA ILE A 34 1.80 7.89 5.03
C ILE A 34 2.65 6.64 5.21
N ALA A 35 3.38 6.59 6.32
CA ALA A 35 4.25 5.49 6.70
C ALA A 35 3.52 4.52 7.63
N THR A 36 3.43 3.25 7.25
CA THR A 36 2.78 2.22 8.08
C THR A 36 3.79 1.35 8.84
N ALA A 37 5.08 1.48 8.54
CA ALA A 37 6.13 0.72 9.20
C ALA A 37 6.27 1.07 10.68
N GLN A 38 6.45 0.06 11.54
CA GLN A 38 6.81 0.22 12.95
C GLN A 38 8.25 -0.26 13.18
N VAL A 39 9.12 0.61 13.69
CA VAL A 39 10.54 0.30 13.84
C VAL A 39 10.79 -0.47 15.14
N PHE A 40 10.70 -1.80 15.08
CA PHE A 40 10.95 -2.67 16.25
C PHE A 40 12.37 -3.24 16.30
N ASP A 41 13.08 -3.28 15.17
CA ASP A 41 14.42 -3.86 15.07
C ASP A 41 15.39 -2.95 14.27
N GLU A 42 16.68 -3.28 14.32
CA GLU A 42 17.73 -2.50 13.64
C GLU A 42 17.65 -2.58 12.12
N GLU A 43 17.17 -3.71 11.58
CA GLU A 43 17.04 -3.90 10.14
C GLU A 43 15.97 -2.95 9.57
N MET A 44 14.82 -2.86 10.24
CA MET A 44 13.75 -1.95 9.88
C MET A 44 14.19 -0.50 10.11
N ARG A 45 14.96 -0.21 11.17
CA ARG A 45 15.54 1.13 11.38
C ARG A 45 16.44 1.54 10.22
N TYR A 46 17.31 0.65 9.78
CA TYR A 46 18.18 0.88 8.62
C TYR A 46 17.36 1.10 7.34
N ARG A 47 16.37 0.24 7.07
CA ARG A 47 15.47 0.37 5.91
C ARG A 47 14.74 1.71 5.92
N VAL A 48 14.11 2.09 7.04
CA VAL A 48 13.42 3.38 7.19
C VAL A 48 14.40 4.54 7.00
N GLY A 49 15.64 4.43 7.48
CA GLY A 49 16.71 5.41 7.23
C GLY A 49 16.95 5.64 5.74
N LEU A 50 17.10 4.57 4.96
CA LEU A 50 17.22 4.65 3.50
C LEU A 50 16.01 5.31 2.82
N HIS A 51 14.80 5.03 3.29
CA HIS A 51 13.59 5.68 2.77
C HIS A 51 13.55 7.17 3.12
N LYS A 52 13.95 7.55 4.35
CA LYS A 52 14.03 8.96 4.77
C LYS A 52 15.08 9.73 3.95
N SER A 53 16.26 9.16 3.69
CA SER A 53 17.33 9.85 2.97
C SER A 53 17.05 10.07 1.48
N ARG A 54 16.19 9.25 0.86
CA ARG A 54 15.80 9.41 -0.56
C ARG A 54 14.74 10.47 -0.79
N ARG A 55 13.93 10.78 0.22
CA ARG A 55 12.78 11.66 0.08
C ARG A 55 13.20 13.13 0.25
N PRO A 56 12.65 14.04 -0.56
CA PRO A 56 12.81 15.48 -0.34
C PRO A 56 12.31 15.90 1.04
N SER A 57 13.01 16.84 1.69
CA SER A 57 12.65 17.33 3.02
C SER A 57 11.33 18.11 3.08
N ASN A 58 10.84 18.57 1.93
CA ASN A 58 9.55 19.28 1.82
C ASN A 58 8.34 18.34 1.82
N TRP A 59 8.53 17.01 1.82
CA TRP A 59 7.42 16.07 1.93
C TRP A 59 6.96 15.97 3.38
N LYS A 60 5.64 16.09 3.59
CA LYS A 60 5.06 15.79 4.90
C LYS A 60 5.11 14.27 5.12
N CYS A 61 5.50 13.82 6.30
CA CYS A 61 5.47 12.41 6.67
C CYS A 61 4.56 12.23 7.88
N ILE A 62 3.61 11.30 7.79
CA ILE A 62 2.70 10.93 8.87
C ILE A 62 2.87 9.43 9.11
N GLU A 63 3.17 9.05 10.34
CA GLU A 63 3.17 7.64 10.75
C GLU A 63 1.73 7.23 11.09
N ALA A 64 1.21 6.23 10.39
CA ALA A 64 -0.14 5.71 10.58
C ALA A 64 -0.13 4.18 10.47
N PRO A 65 0.48 3.48 11.45
CA PRO A 65 0.51 2.01 11.46
C PRO A 65 -0.88 1.38 11.63
N TYR A 66 -1.82 2.14 12.20
CA TYR A 66 -3.22 1.76 12.44
C TYR A 66 -4.14 2.92 12.02
N LEU A 67 -5.43 2.62 11.85
CA LEU A 67 -6.50 3.61 11.60
C LEU A 67 -6.13 4.60 10.48
N ALA A 68 -5.54 4.06 9.40
CA ALA A 68 -4.92 4.87 8.37
C ALA A 68 -5.94 5.68 7.55
N GLU A 69 -7.23 5.37 7.65
CA GLU A 69 -8.33 6.13 7.09
C GLU A 69 -8.33 7.60 7.57
N PHE A 70 -8.04 7.84 8.85
CA PHE A 70 -7.98 9.22 9.39
C PHE A 70 -6.74 9.96 8.91
N ALA A 71 -5.62 9.24 8.73
CA ALA A 71 -4.41 9.83 8.17
C ALA A 71 -4.65 10.25 6.71
N ILE A 72 -5.34 9.42 5.92
CA ILE A 72 -5.74 9.76 4.56
C ILE A 72 -6.70 10.96 4.56
N GLU A 73 -7.77 10.93 5.36
CA GLU A 73 -8.76 12.02 5.42
C GLU A 73 -8.13 13.37 5.77
N ASN A 74 -7.25 13.39 6.76
CA ASN A 74 -6.59 14.62 7.18
C ASN A 74 -5.53 15.10 6.18
N SER A 75 -4.81 14.18 5.54
CA SER A 75 -3.80 14.52 4.52
C SER A 75 -4.45 15.13 3.28
N ALA A 76 -5.61 14.59 2.88
CA ALA A 76 -6.39 15.05 1.74
C ALA A 76 -6.82 16.52 1.83
N LYS A 77 -6.91 17.09 3.04
CA LYS A 77 -7.28 18.51 3.23
C LYS A 77 -6.22 19.50 2.71
N SER A 78 -4.97 19.04 2.52
CA SER A 78 -3.82 19.93 2.25
C SER A 78 -2.80 19.37 1.26
N SER A 79 -3.01 18.16 0.74
CA SER A 79 -2.07 17.48 -0.16
C SER A 79 -2.69 17.33 -1.54
N ASP A 80 -1.88 17.50 -2.58
CA ASP A 80 -2.30 17.22 -3.96
C ASP A 80 -2.27 15.70 -4.23
N ILE A 81 -1.38 15.00 -3.52
CA ILE A 81 -1.16 13.56 -3.66
C ILE A 81 -0.65 12.96 -2.35
N ILE A 82 -1.09 11.74 -2.08
CA ILE A 82 -0.70 10.94 -0.91
C ILE A 82 0.07 9.70 -1.40
N LEU A 83 1.20 9.41 -0.78
CA LEU A 83 1.93 8.15 -0.94
C LEU A 83 1.77 7.30 0.31
N PHE A 84 1.07 6.17 0.19
CA PHE A 84 0.86 5.20 1.27
C PHE A 84 1.85 4.03 1.13
N ASP A 85 2.82 3.92 2.04
CA ASP A 85 3.87 2.88 1.99
C ASP A 85 4.01 2.20 3.37
N CYS A 86 3.61 0.92 3.52
CA CYS A 86 2.92 0.07 2.55
C CYS A 86 1.73 -0.70 3.12
N LEU A 87 0.87 -1.17 2.20
CA LEU A 87 -0.31 -1.95 2.50
C LEU A 87 0.02 -3.28 3.21
N THR A 88 1.10 -3.96 2.83
CA THR A 88 1.51 -5.20 3.51
C THR A 88 1.95 -4.98 4.96
N LEU A 89 2.62 -3.88 5.27
CA LEU A 89 2.94 -3.56 6.67
C LEU A 89 1.70 -3.15 7.45
N TYR A 90 0.76 -2.45 6.81
CA TYR A 90 -0.55 -2.17 7.42
C TYR A 90 -1.29 -3.46 7.80
N VAL A 91 -1.38 -4.44 6.88
CA VAL A 91 -1.96 -5.76 7.16
C VAL A 91 -1.21 -6.48 8.27
N THR A 92 0.12 -6.41 8.28
CA THR A 92 0.96 -7.01 9.34
C THR A 92 0.63 -6.41 10.70
N ASN A 93 0.56 -5.08 10.81
CA ASN A 93 0.24 -4.39 12.05
C ASN A 93 -1.14 -4.80 12.56
N LEU A 94 -2.15 -4.87 11.68
CA LEU A 94 -3.50 -5.30 12.05
C LEU A 94 -3.54 -6.73 12.58
N LEU A 95 -2.79 -7.66 11.96
CA LEU A 95 -2.73 -9.05 12.40
C LEU A 95 -1.99 -9.25 13.72
N LEU A 96 -1.01 -8.40 14.01
CA LEU A 96 -0.18 -8.46 15.23
C LEU A 96 -0.67 -7.53 16.34
N SER A 97 -1.74 -6.77 16.10
CA SER A 97 -2.33 -5.83 17.05
C SER A 97 -2.90 -6.57 18.27
N GLU A 98 -2.85 -5.93 19.44
CA GLU A 98 -3.55 -6.42 20.64
C GLU A 98 -5.08 -6.50 20.43
N ASN A 99 -5.61 -5.72 19.48
CA ASN A 99 -7.02 -5.73 19.11
C ASN A 99 -7.36 -6.79 18.05
N ALA A 100 -6.38 -7.56 17.54
CA ALA A 100 -6.61 -8.57 16.53
C ALA A 100 -7.48 -9.71 17.11
N PRO A 101 -8.59 -10.09 16.44
CA PRO A 101 -9.42 -11.19 16.92
C PRO A 101 -8.66 -12.52 17.08
N ALA A 102 -9.12 -13.36 18.00
CA ALA A 102 -8.50 -14.67 18.23
C ALA A 102 -8.83 -15.69 17.12
N SER A 103 -10.02 -15.60 16.52
CA SER A 103 -10.45 -16.47 15.44
C SER A 103 -9.87 -16.01 14.09
N ILE A 104 -9.40 -16.98 13.29
CA ILE A 104 -8.95 -16.73 11.90
C ILE A 104 -10.04 -16.03 11.09
N LYS A 105 -11.29 -16.52 11.17
CA LYS A 105 -12.40 -15.94 10.41
C LYS A 105 -12.65 -14.47 10.76
N GLU A 106 -12.56 -14.15 12.05
CA GLU A 106 -12.75 -12.79 12.54
C GLU A 106 -11.59 -11.88 12.16
N ARG A 107 -10.34 -12.38 12.18
CA ARG A 107 -9.19 -11.62 11.67
C ARG A 107 -9.31 -11.30 10.19
N TYR A 108 -9.78 -12.24 9.37
CA TYR A 108 -10.02 -11.98 7.96
C TYR A 108 -11.04 -10.86 7.76
N HIS A 109 -12.13 -10.86 8.56
CA HIS A 109 -13.11 -9.79 8.50
C HIS A 109 -12.53 -8.45 8.98
N TYR A 110 -11.85 -8.45 10.12
CA TYR A 110 -11.20 -7.28 10.71
C TYR A 110 -10.23 -6.58 9.75
N VAL A 111 -9.36 -7.34 9.08
CA VAL A 111 -8.42 -6.78 8.10
C VAL A 111 -9.15 -6.27 6.85
N LYS A 112 -10.15 -7.00 6.34
CA LYS A 112 -10.94 -6.53 5.19
C LYS A 112 -11.66 -5.23 5.48
N GLU A 113 -12.33 -5.11 6.62
CA GLU A 113 -13.00 -3.87 7.03
C GLU A 113 -12.02 -2.70 7.14
N ALA A 114 -10.82 -2.93 7.67
CA ALA A 114 -9.78 -1.90 7.72
C ALA A 114 -9.33 -1.46 6.31
N VAL A 115 -9.26 -2.38 5.35
CA VAL A 115 -8.97 -2.06 3.95
C VAL A 115 -10.16 -1.35 3.27
N GLU A 116 -11.40 -1.73 3.60
CA GLU A 116 -12.61 -1.05 3.13
C GLU A 116 -12.65 0.41 3.59
N ARG A 117 -12.34 0.69 4.87
CA ARG A 117 -12.29 2.06 5.39
C ARG A 117 -11.29 2.95 4.64
N ILE A 118 -10.08 2.44 4.34
CA ILE A 118 -9.11 3.21 3.54
C ILE A 118 -9.59 3.41 2.09
N ILE A 119 -10.30 2.44 1.50
CA ILE A 119 -10.89 2.57 0.16
C ILE A 119 -11.99 3.64 0.15
N GLU A 120 -12.91 3.58 1.11
CA GLU A 120 -14.03 4.52 1.23
C GLU A 120 -13.54 5.95 1.35
N VAL A 121 -12.59 6.22 2.26
CA VAL A 121 -12.06 7.56 2.43
C VAL A 121 -11.24 8.02 1.21
N SER A 122 -10.53 7.10 0.54
CA SER A 122 -9.80 7.41 -0.69
C SER A 122 -10.73 7.90 -1.79
N LYS A 123 -11.88 7.22 -1.96
CA LYS A 123 -12.92 7.63 -2.92
C LYS A 123 -13.59 8.94 -2.52
N LYS A 124 -13.95 9.08 -1.24
CA LYS A 124 -14.65 10.25 -0.68
C LYS A 124 -13.85 11.54 -0.82
N THR A 125 -12.55 11.49 -0.55
CA THR A 125 -11.69 12.69 -0.50
C THR A 125 -11.34 13.23 -1.88
N GLY A 126 -11.35 12.39 -2.91
CA GLY A 126 -11.00 12.79 -4.27
C GLY A 126 -9.56 13.33 -4.41
N THR A 127 -8.67 13.02 -3.46
CA THR A 127 -7.23 13.32 -3.56
C THR A 127 -6.53 12.20 -4.33
N ASN A 128 -5.44 12.50 -5.03
CA ASN A 128 -4.67 11.45 -5.68
C ASN A 128 -3.97 10.59 -4.61
N ILE A 129 -4.04 9.27 -4.72
CA ILE A 129 -3.42 8.37 -3.75
C ILE A 129 -2.67 7.26 -4.48
N VAL A 130 -1.41 7.06 -4.07
CA VAL A 130 -0.56 5.95 -4.52
C VAL A 130 -0.38 4.98 -3.36
N PHE A 131 -0.89 3.77 -3.50
CA PHE A 131 -0.66 2.68 -2.57
C PHE A 131 0.53 1.84 -3.01
N VAL A 132 1.50 1.64 -2.12
CA VAL A 132 2.60 0.70 -2.31
C VAL A 132 2.28 -0.59 -1.57
N THR A 133 2.53 -1.74 -2.19
CA THR A 133 2.33 -3.05 -1.58
C THR A 133 3.37 -4.06 -2.07
N ASN A 134 3.60 -5.13 -1.32
CA ASN A 134 4.41 -6.24 -1.79
C ASN A 134 3.54 -7.31 -2.46
N GLU A 135 4.06 -7.90 -3.54
CA GLU A 135 3.55 -9.17 -4.04
C GLU A 135 4.24 -10.32 -3.30
N VAL A 136 3.47 -11.12 -2.58
CA VAL A 136 3.96 -12.20 -1.69
C VAL A 136 3.38 -13.58 -2.05
N GLY A 137 2.40 -13.62 -2.95
CA GLY A 137 1.71 -14.86 -3.35
C GLY A 137 2.50 -15.73 -4.33
N MET A 138 3.55 -15.20 -4.95
CA MET A 138 4.42 -15.93 -5.90
C MET A 138 5.53 -16.76 -5.20
N SER A 139 5.36 -17.06 -3.91
CA SER A 139 6.29 -17.84 -3.09
C SER A 139 5.71 -19.22 -2.74
N ILE A 140 6.52 -20.06 -2.10
CA ILE A 140 6.09 -21.34 -1.51
C ILE A 140 5.07 -21.07 -0.39
N VAL A 141 4.19 -22.05 -0.14
CA VAL A 141 3.26 -22.03 1.00
C VAL A 141 4.05 -22.05 2.32
N PRO A 142 3.90 -21.04 3.20
CA PRO A 142 4.59 -21.06 4.50
C PRO A 142 4.11 -22.19 5.41
N GLU A 143 5.02 -22.76 6.20
CA GLU A 143 4.69 -23.74 7.25
C GLU A 143 3.97 -23.08 8.43
N ASN A 144 4.32 -21.82 8.73
CA ASN A 144 3.72 -21.05 9.82
C ASN A 144 2.28 -20.59 9.48
N ASN A 145 1.33 -20.88 10.37
CA ASN A 145 -0.09 -20.55 10.19
C ASN A 145 -0.32 -19.04 9.96
N LEU A 146 0.30 -18.21 10.78
CA LEU A 146 0.19 -16.75 10.70
C LEU A 146 0.79 -16.21 9.40
N ALA A 147 1.88 -16.81 8.91
CA ALA A 147 2.47 -16.44 7.63
C ALA A 147 1.56 -16.80 6.44
N ARG A 148 0.81 -17.92 6.49
CA ARG A 148 -0.20 -18.25 5.48
C ARG A 148 -1.35 -17.24 5.51
N GLU A 149 -1.87 -16.94 6.70
CA GLU A 149 -2.93 -15.95 6.89
C GLU A 149 -2.50 -14.55 6.39
N PHE A 150 -1.29 -14.11 6.73
CA PHE A 150 -0.72 -12.87 6.21
C PHE A 150 -0.64 -12.87 4.67
N ARG A 151 -0.10 -13.93 4.07
CA ARG A 151 0.04 -14.03 2.62
C ARG A 151 -1.32 -13.92 1.93
N ASP A 152 -2.32 -14.63 2.43
CA ASP A 152 -3.66 -14.64 1.85
C ASP A 152 -4.35 -13.27 2.02
N LEU A 153 -4.25 -12.65 3.20
CA LEU A 153 -4.83 -11.33 3.45
C LEU A 153 -4.13 -10.20 2.70
N ALA A 154 -2.81 -10.26 2.55
CA ALA A 154 -2.07 -9.34 1.70
C ALA A 154 -2.54 -9.44 0.24
N GLY A 155 -2.72 -10.67 -0.27
CA GLY A 155 -3.27 -10.90 -1.61
C GLY A 155 -4.69 -10.37 -1.78
N ILE A 156 -5.55 -10.54 -0.77
CA ILE A 156 -6.91 -9.98 -0.77
C ILE A 156 -6.87 -8.45 -0.75
N ALA A 157 -6.07 -7.84 0.13
CA ALA A 157 -5.93 -6.39 0.22
C ALA A 157 -5.42 -5.79 -1.11
N ASN A 158 -4.44 -6.45 -1.75
CA ASN A 158 -3.94 -6.08 -3.07
C ASN A 158 -5.06 -6.10 -4.11
N GLN A 159 -5.90 -7.14 -4.14
CA GLN A 159 -7.04 -7.24 -5.06
C GLN A 159 -8.08 -6.14 -4.81
N MET A 160 -8.41 -5.85 -3.55
CA MET A 160 -9.38 -4.82 -3.19
C MET A 160 -8.94 -3.44 -3.65
N ILE A 161 -7.67 -3.08 -3.46
CA ILE A 161 -7.11 -1.81 -3.95
C ILE A 161 -6.98 -1.81 -5.47
N ALA A 162 -6.50 -2.91 -6.08
CA ALA A 162 -6.37 -3.01 -7.54
C ALA A 162 -7.71 -2.85 -8.26
N ALA A 163 -8.79 -3.37 -7.70
CA ALA A 163 -10.14 -3.29 -8.28
C ALA A 163 -10.68 -1.86 -8.39
N ILE A 164 -10.18 -0.94 -7.57
CA ILE A 164 -10.60 0.47 -7.55
C ILE A 164 -9.51 1.42 -8.08
N ALA A 165 -8.35 0.88 -8.48
CA ALA A 165 -7.23 1.67 -8.96
C ALA A 165 -7.39 1.99 -10.46
N ASP A 166 -7.14 3.25 -10.82
CA ASP A 166 -7.08 3.71 -12.21
C ASP A 166 -5.84 3.14 -12.92
N GLU A 167 -4.74 2.99 -12.18
CA GLU A 167 -3.48 2.41 -12.68
C GLU A 167 -2.90 1.41 -11.68
N VAL A 168 -2.44 0.28 -12.18
CA VAL A 168 -1.73 -0.75 -11.43
C VAL A 168 -0.38 -1.00 -12.09
N PHE A 169 0.69 -0.80 -11.34
CA PHE A 169 2.06 -1.06 -11.76
C PHE A 169 2.63 -2.27 -11.02
N LEU A 170 3.14 -3.24 -11.76
CA LEU A 170 4.01 -4.29 -11.25
C LEU A 170 5.46 -3.89 -11.49
N VAL A 171 6.27 -3.77 -10.44
CA VAL A 171 7.68 -3.42 -10.56
C VAL A 171 8.56 -4.64 -10.34
N ILE A 172 9.36 -5.00 -11.34
CA ILE A 172 10.28 -6.14 -11.35
C ILE A 172 11.67 -5.63 -11.71
N SER A 173 12.68 -5.91 -10.88
CA SER A 173 14.08 -5.50 -11.13
C SER A 173 14.25 -4.00 -11.46
N GLY A 174 13.44 -3.14 -10.85
CA GLY A 174 13.43 -1.69 -11.07
C GLY A 174 12.61 -1.22 -12.26
N ILE A 175 12.02 -2.14 -13.04
CA ILE A 175 11.27 -1.86 -14.26
C ILE A 175 9.77 -1.88 -13.93
N PRO A 176 9.05 -0.74 -14.07
CA PRO A 176 7.61 -0.70 -13.90
C PRO A 176 6.87 -1.22 -15.14
N VAL A 177 5.91 -2.10 -14.94
CA VAL A 177 5.00 -2.64 -15.96
C VAL A 177 3.57 -2.24 -15.60
N GLU A 178 2.94 -1.45 -16.46
CA GLU A 178 1.55 -0.99 -16.25
C GLU A 178 0.56 -2.07 -16.66
N LEU A 179 -0.01 -2.78 -15.67
CA LEU A 179 -0.87 -3.93 -15.89
C LEU A 179 -2.18 -3.56 -16.59
N ASN A 180 -2.74 -2.37 -16.35
CA ASN A 180 -3.97 -1.91 -17.00
C ASN A 180 -3.82 -1.82 -18.52
N LYS A 181 -2.66 -1.38 -19.03
CA LYS A 181 -2.38 -1.34 -20.47
C LYS A 181 -2.27 -2.72 -21.09
N ILE A 182 -1.79 -3.70 -20.33
CA ILE A 182 -1.73 -5.10 -20.79
C ILE A 182 -3.15 -5.69 -20.78
N LYS A 183 -3.90 -5.50 -19.69
CA LYS A 183 -5.30 -5.97 -19.56
C LYS A 183 -6.16 -5.51 -20.72
N ASN A 184 -6.06 -4.25 -21.13
CA ASN A 184 -6.86 -3.70 -22.23
C ASN A 184 -6.50 -4.28 -23.62
N ASN A 185 -5.33 -4.92 -23.75
CA ASN A 185 -4.90 -5.61 -24.98
C ASN A 185 -5.21 -7.11 -24.96
N ILE A 186 -5.61 -7.66 -23.80
CA ILE A 186 -6.06 -9.04 -23.69
C ILE A 186 -7.58 -8.99 -23.86
N ILE A 187 -8.05 -9.27 -25.07
CA ILE A 187 -9.46 -9.56 -25.33
C ILE A 187 -9.78 -10.82 -24.52
N VAL A 188 -10.29 -10.64 -23.30
CA VAL A 188 -10.99 -11.72 -22.62
C VAL A 188 -12.40 -11.64 -23.18
N GLY A 189 -12.70 -12.50 -24.16
CA GLY A 189 -14.07 -12.69 -24.62
C GLY A 189 -14.93 -13.05 -23.41
N GLU A 190 -16.04 -12.34 -23.25
CA GLU A 190 -17.19 -12.84 -22.50
C GLU A 190 -17.81 -14.03 -23.23
#